data_AF-I6DQ99-F1
#
_entry.id   AF-I6DQ99-F1
#
_cell.length_a   1.000
_cell.length_b   1.000
_cell.length_c   1.000
_cell.angle_alpha   90.00
_cell.angle_beta   90.00
_cell.angle_gamma   90.00
#
_symmetry.space_group_name_H-M   'P 1'
#
loop_
_entity.id
_entity.type
_entity.pdbx_description
1 polymer ?
#
loop_
_entity_poly.entity_id
_entity_poly.type
_entity_poly.pdbx_seq_one_letter_code
_entity_poly.pdbx_strand_id
1 'polypeptide(L)'
;MNTVGTPLLWGGFAVVVAIMLAIDLLLQGRRGAHAMTMKQAAAWSLVWVTLSLLFNAAFWWYLVQTEGRAVADPQALAFLTGYLIEKSLAVDNVFVWLMLFSYFSVPAALQRRVLVYGVLGAIVLRTIMIFTGSWLISQFDWILYIFGAFLLFTGVKMALAHEDESGIGDKPLVRWLRGHLRMTDTIDNEHFFVRKNGLLYATPLMLVLILVELSDVIFAVDSIPAIFAVTTDPFIVLTSNLFAILGLRAMYFLLAGVAERFSMLKYGLAVILVFIGIKMLIVDFYHIPIAVSLGVVFGILVMTFIINARVNYRHDKQRGE
;
A
#
# COMPACT_ATOMS: atom_id res chain seq x y z
N MET A 1 -3.45 27.21 -4.34
CA MET A 1 -2.79 25.90 -4.52
C MET A 1 -2.56 25.69 -6.00
N ASN A 2 -1.31 25.59 -6.46
CA ASN A 2 -1.00 25.30 -7.85
C ASN A 2 -0.85 23.78 -7.99
N THR A 3 -1.92 23.09 -8.40
CA THR A 3 -1.83 21.67 -8.79
C THR A 3 -1.40 21.60 -10.26
N VAL A 4 -0.48 20.70 -10.59
CA VAL A 4 -0.19 20.37 -11.99
C VAL A 4 -1.31 19.55 -12.62
N GLY A 5 -2.27 19.06 -11.83
CA GLY A 5 -3.41 18.28 -12.28
C GLY A 5 -4.40 19.10 -13.10
N THR A 6 -4.14 19.23 -14.41
CA THR A 6 -5.12 19.75 -15.36
C THR A 6 -6.25 18.72 -15.58
N PRO A 7 -7.46 19.14 -15.96
CA PRO A 7 -8.55 18.20 -16.29
C PRO A 7 -8.14 17.14 -17.33
N LEU A 8 -7.23 17.50 -18.24
CA LEU A 8 -6.66 16.60 -19.23
C LEU A 8 -5.73 15.54 -18.61
N LEU A 9 -4.88 15.92 -17.64
CA LEU A 9 -4.04 14.98 -16.91
C LEU A 9 -4.86 14.05 -16.02
N TRP A 10 -5.88 14.57 -15.33
CA TRP A 10 -6.82 13.77 -14.56
C TRP A 10 -7.59 12.77 -15.44
N GLY A 11 -8.11 13.22 -16.58
CA GLY A 11 -8.80 12.36 -17.53
C GLY A 11 -7.88 11.30 -18.14
N GLY A 12 -6.68 11.70 -18.58
CA GLY A 12 -5.67 10.78 -19.10
C GLY A 12 -5.25 9.73 -18.08
N PHE A 13 -4.99 10.14 -16.84
CA PHE A 13 -4.66 9.23 -15.76
C PHE A 13 -5.81 8.28 -15.43
N ALA A 14 -7.05 8.76 -15.35
CA ALA A 14 -8.22 7.90 -15.12
C ALA A 14 -8.38 6.84 -16.22
N VAL A 15 -8.12 7.20 -17.48
CA VAL A 15 -8.10 6.25 -18.60
C VAL A 15 -6.97 5.22 -18.43
N VAL A 16 -5.76 5.66 -18.08
CA VAL A 16 -4.63 4.76 -17.82
C VAL A 16 -4.96 3.78 -16.70
N VAL A 17 -5.49 4.26 -15.57
CA VAL A 17 -5.91 3.42 -14.44
C VAL A 17 -7.02 2.46 -14.85
N ALA A 18 -8.03 2.91 -15.60
CA ALA A 18 -9.10 2.06 -16.09
C ALA A 18 -8.57 0.94 -17.01
N ILE A 19 -7.63 1.26 -17.91
CA ILE A 19 -6.96 0.28 -18.76
C ILE A 19 -6.13 -0.69 -17.92
N MET A 20 -5.36 -0.19 -16.94
CA MET A 20 -4.56 -1.02 -16.04
C MET A 20 -5.44 -1.98 -15.24
N LEU A 21 -6.54 -1.49 -14.66
CA LEU A 21 -7.53 -2.32 -13.97
C LEU A 21 -8.19 -3.30 -14.91
N ALA A 22 -8.55 -2.91 -16.12
CA ALA A 22 -9.13 -3.82 -17.11
C ALA A 22 -8.14 -4.93 -17.49
N ILE A 23 -6.87 -4.60 -17.72
CA ILE A 23 -5.79 -5.57 -17.97
C ILE A 23 -5.68 -6.51 -16.76
N ASP A 24 -5.60 -5.96 -15.55
CA ASP A 24 -5.47 -6.72 -14.31
C ASP A 24 -6.63 -7.72 -14.12
N LEU A 25 -7.87 -7.26 -14.34
CA LEU A 25 -9.09 -8.04 -14.19
C LEU A 25 -9.27 -9.07 -15.32
N LEU A 26 -9.04 -8.70 -16.58
CA LEU A 26 -9.33 -9.52 -17.76
C LEU A 26 -8.23 -10.55 -18.06
N LEU A 27 -6.95 -10.15 -18.07
CA LEU A 27 -5.85 -11.08 -18.36
C LEU A 27 -5.66 -12.09 -17.24
N GLN A 28 -5.85 -11.67 -15.99
CA GLN A 28 -5.69 -12.57 -14.86
C GLN A 28 -7.00 -13.32 -14.57
N GLY A 29 -8.17 -12.74 -14.92
CA GLY A 29 -9.49 -13.38 -14.97
C GLY A 29 -9.49 -14.75 -15.63
N ARG A 30 -8.81 -14.87 -16.77
CA ARG A 30 -8.78 -16.06 -17.63
C ARG A 30 -7.82 -17.16 -17.19
N ARG A 31 -6.87 -16.88 -16.29
CA ARG A 31 -5.93 -17.89 -15.77
C ARG A 31 -6.55 -18.53 -14.53
N GLY A 32 -7.35 -19.58 -14.77
CA GLY A 32 -8.11 -20.29 -13.72
C GLY A 32 -7.23 -20.86 -12.61
N ALA A 33 -7.80 -20.92 -11.38
CA ALA A 33 -7.47 -21.61 -10.12
C ALA A 33 -6.01 -21.94 -9.69
N HIS A 34 -5.00 -21.82 -10.53
CA HIS A 34 -3.61 -22.11 -10.19
C HIS A 34 -2.97 -20.88 -9.56
N ALA A 35 -2.45 -21.05 -8.35
CA ALA A 35 -1.64 -20.05 -7.66
C ALA A 35 -0.52 -19.54 -8.59
N MET A 36 -0.34 -18.21 -8.66
CA MET A 36 0.69 -17.62 -9.50
C MET A 36 2.06 -18.08 -9.02
N THR A 37 2.87 -18.65 -9.92
CA THR A 37 4.23 -19.07 -9.58
C THR A 37 5.10 -17.86 -9.21
N MET A 38 6.11 -18.05 -8.36
CA MET A 38 7.00 -16.95 -7.94
C MET A 38 7.67 -16.23 -9.14
N LYS A 39 8.03 -16.97 -10.20
CA LYS A 39 8.60 -16.39 -11.43
C LYS A 39 7.59 -15.48 -12.15
N GLN A 40 6.33 -15.91 -12.24
CA GLN A 40 5.26 -15.10 -12.83
C GLN A 40 4.96 -13.88 -11.95
N ALA A 41 4.98 -14.04 -10.63
CA ALA A 41 4.77 -12.95 -9.69
C ALA A 41 5.86 -11.88 -9.80
N ALA A 42 7.11 -12.29 -9.92
CA ALA A 42 8.24 -11.40 -10.15
C ALA A 42 8.14 -10.68 -11.50
N ALA A 43 7.78 -11.40 -12.57
CA ALA A 43 7.59 -10.79 -13.90
C ALA A 43 6.47 -9.74 -13.89
N TRP A 44 5.32 -10.04 -13.27
CA TRP A 44 4.23 -9.07 -13.13
C TRP A 44 4.62 -7.88 -12.25
N SER A 45 5.32 -8.12 -11.14
CA SER A 45 5.84 -7.04 -10.29
C SER A 45 6.76 -6.11 -11.08
N LEU A 46 7.67 -6.68 -11.89
CA LEU A 46 8.56 -5.91 -12.75
C LEU A 46 7.78 -5.09 -13.78
N VAL A 47 6.79 -5.70 -14.45
CA VAL A 47 5.92 -4.98 -15.40
C VAL A 47 5.24 -3.78 -14.75
N TRP A 48 4.69 -3.94 -13.55
CA TRP A 48 4.05 -2.83 -12.84
C TRP A 48 5.05 -1.74 -12.46
N VAL A 49 6.24 -2.10 -11.95
CA VAL A 49 7.30 -1.14 -11.63
C VAL A 49 7.74 -0.37 -12.88
N THR A 50 8.01 -1.08 -13.98
CA THR A 50 8.41 -0.46 -15.25
C THR A 50 7.32 0.47 -15.76
N LEU A 51 6.05 0.08 -15.68
CA LEU A 51 4.94 0.93 -16.10
C LEU A 51 4.83 2.22 -15.27
N SER A 52 5.03 2.14 -13.95
CA SER A 52 5.08 3.32 -13.07
C SER A 52 6.24 4.24 -13.42
N LEU A 53 7.42 3.68 -13.74
CA LEU A 53 8.58 4.47 -14.16
C LEU A 53 8.38 5.12 -15.53
N LEU A 54 7.77 4.41 -16.48
CA LEU A 54 7.40 4.94 -17.78
C LEU A 54 6.37 6.06 -17.66
N PHE A 55 5.37 5.90 -16.80
CA PHE A 55 4.43 6.97 -16.49
C PHE A 55 5.15 8.19 -15.93
N ASN A 56 6.05 8.01 -14.96
CA ASN A 56 6.81 9.13 -14.40
C ASN A 56 7.68 9.84 -15.46
N ALA A 57 8.33 9.08 -16.35
CA ALA A 57 9.13 9.65 -17.43
C ALA A 57 8.26 10.41 -18.46
N ALA A 58 7.09 9.86 -18.81
CA ALA A 58 6.13 10.52 -19.69
C ALA A 58 5.53 11.77 -19.06
N PHE A 59 5.20 11.71 -17.76
CA PHE A 59 4.71 12.84 -16.97
C PHE A 59 5.75 13.95 -16.89
N TRP A 60 7.01 13.59 -16.59
CA TRP A 60 8.13 14.53 -16.61
C TRP A 60 8.28 15.18 -17.99
N TRP A 61 8.31 14.38 -19.06
CA TRP A 61 8.43 14.90 -20.43
C TRP A 61 7.29 15.86 -20.79
N TYR A 62 6.05 15.53 -20.43
CA TYR A 62 4.90 16.40 -20.62
C TYR A 62 5.05 17.73 -19.87
N LEU A 63 5.47 17.69 -18.60
CA LEU A 63 5.69 18.90 -17.80
C LEU A 63 6.85 19.75 -18.33
N VAL A 64 7.92 19.13 -18.84
CA VAL A 64 9.03 19.87 -19.45
C VAL A 64 8.54 20.71 -20.64
N GLN A 65 7.61 20.18 -21.44
CA GLN A 65 7.08 20.88 -22.62
C GLN A 65 6.06 21.97 -22.27
N THR A 66 5.32 21.81 -21.16
CA THR A 66 4.20 22.69 -20.81
C THR A 66 4.58 23.75 -19.77
N GLU A 67 5.26 23.35 -18.70
CA GLU A 67 5.60 24.17 -17.53
C GLU A 67 7.12 24.41 -17.38
N GLY A 68 7.94 23.66 -18.12
CA GLY A 68 9.41 23.73 -18.07
C GLY A 68 10.06 22.85 -17.00
N ARG A 69 11.40 22.71 -17.09
CA ARG A 69 12.17 21.81 -16.21
C ARG A 69 12.12 22.18 -14.73
N ALA A 70 12.02 23.47 -14.41
CA ALA A 70 11.96 23.95 -13.02
C ALA A 70 10.75 23.40 -12.26
N VAL A 71 9.64 23.10 -12.96
CA VAL A 71 8.44 22.47 -12.39
C VAL A 71 8.50 20.95 -12.60
N ALA A 72 8.93 20.47 -13.77
CA ALA A 72 8.93 19.04 -14.07
C ALA A 72 9.82 18.21 -13.12
N ASP A 73 11.04 18.67 -12.83
CA ASP A 73 12.02 17.95 -12.02
C ASP A 73 11.51 17.67 -10.59
N PRO A 74 11.07 18.67 -9.80
CA PRO A 74 10.57 18.41 -8.44
C PRO A 74 9.30 17.56 -8.43
N GLN A 75 8.41 17.70 -9.42
CA GLN A 75 7.16 16.93 -9.47
C GLN A 75 7.39 15.46 -9.81
N ALA A 76 8.30 15.17 -10.75
CA ALA A 76 8.69 13.80 -11.05
C ALA A 76 9.45 13.13 -9.90
N LEU A 77 10.29 13.89 -9.18
CA LEU A 77 10.93 13.41 -7.96
C LEU A 77 9.90 13.14 -6.87
N ALA A 78 8.93 14.03 -6.67
CA ALA A 78 7.84 13.84 -5.72
C ALA A 78 7.02 12.59 -6.02
N PHE A 79 6.69 12.35 -7.30
CA PHE A 79 6.02 11.12 -7.73
C PHE A 79 6.85 9.88 -7.37
N LEU A 80 8.15 9.86 -7.69
CA LEU A 80 9.01 8.71 -7.39
C LEU A 80 9.17 8.49 -5.89
N THR A 81 9.37 9.55 -5.11
CA THR A 81 9.49 9.45 -3.65
C THR A 81 8.19 8.94 -3.04
N GLY A 82 7.03 9.49 -3.45
CA GLY A 82 5.72 9.03 -3.01
C GLY A 82 5.46 7.58 -3.40
N TYR A 83 5.79 7.20 -4.64
CA TYR A 83 5.67 5.84 -5.13
C TYR A 83 6.52 4.86 -4.32
N LEU A 84 7.77 5.20 -4.02
CA LEU A 84 8.65 4.34 -3.21
C LEU A 84 8.19 4.22 -1.76
N ILE A 85 7.77 5.31 -1.13
CA ILE A 85 7.20 5.30 0.23
C ILE A 85 5.99 4.35 0.26
N GLU A 86 5.03 4.57 -0.64
CA GLU A 86 3.82 3.75 -0.69
C GLU A 86 4.12 2.31 -1.07
N LYS A 87 5.04 2.05 -2.02
CA LYS A 87 5.40 0.69 -2.43
C LYS A 87 6.06 -0.09 -1.29
N SER A 88 6.78 0.60 -0.41
CA SER A 88 7.41 0.00 0.76
C SER A 88 6.38 -0.31 1.85
N LEU A 89 5.49 0.64 2.14
CA LEU A 89 4.38 0.49 3.09
C LEU A 89 3.40 -0.61 2.65
N ALA A 90 3.17 -0.74 1.35
CA ALA A 90 2.34 -1.77 0.77
C ALA A 90 2.80 -3.20 1.09
N VAL A 91 4.07 -3.41 1.45
CA VAL A 91 4.58 -4.72 1.90
C VAL A 91 3.95 -5.12 3.24
N ASP A 92 3.79 -4.16 4.15
CA ASP A 92 3.15 -4.41 5.46
C ASP A 92 1.66 -4.70 5.29
N ASN A 93 0.99 -4.04 4.33
CA ASN A 93 -0.38 -4.35 3.95
C ASN A 93 -0.52 -5.81 3.50
N VAL A 94 0.42 -6.29 2.67
CA VAL A 94 0.46 -7.68 2.21
C VAL A 94 0.67 -8.67 3.37
N PHE A 95 1.50 -8.35 4.36
CA PHE A 95 1.65 -9.20 5.55
C PHE A 95 0.36 -9.34 6.33
N VAL A 96 -0.38 -8.25 6.53
CA VAL A 96 -1.69 -8.32 7.17
C VAL A 96 -2.67 -9.17 6.35
N TRP A 97 -2.62 -9.09 5.02
CA TRP A 97 -3.44 -9.95 4.18
C TRP A 97 -3.10 -11.43 4.36
N LEU A 98 -1.81 -11.79 4.40
CA LEU A 98 -1.36 -13.16 4.67
C LEU A 98 -1.83 -13.66 6.04
N MET A 99 -1.70 -12.83 7.08
CA MET A 99 -2.16 -13.17 8.42
C MET A 99 -3.68 -13.38 8.48
N LEU A 100 -4.46 -12.50 7.83
CA LEU A 100 -5.92 -12.63 7.76
C LEU A 100 -6.33 -13.90 6.99
N PHE A 101 -5.73 -14.17 5.84
CA PHE A 101 -6.04 -15.37 5.07
C PHE A 101 -5.65 -16.66 5.78
N SER A 102 -4.52 -16.67 6.50
CA SER A 102 -4.10 -17.79 7.33
C SER A 102 -5.06 -18.01 8.50
N TYR A 103 -5.42 -16.94 9.23
CA TYR A 103 -6.32 -17.01 10.37
C TYR A 103 -7.72 -17.54 10.01
N PHE A 104 -8.27 -17.11 8.88
CA PHE A 104 -9.58 -17.59 8.39
C PHE A 104 -9.47 -18.84 7.49
N SER A 105 -8.28 -19.42 7.35
CA SER A 105 -8.00 -20.60 6.51
C SER A 105 -8.58 -20.46 5.08
N VAL A 106 -8.43 -19.28 4.48
CA VAL A 106 -9.01 -18.95 3.18
C VAL A 106 -8.28 -19.73 2.08
N PRO A 107 -8.97 -20.59 1.30
CA PRO A 107 -8.35 -21.35 0.21
C PRO A 107 -7.70 -20.43 -0.82
N ALA A 108 -6.53 -20.83 -1.36
CA ALA A 108 -5.75 -20.03 -2.31
C ALA A 108 -6.55 -19.58 -3.55
N ALA A 109 -7.50 -20.40 -4.01
CA ALA A 109 -8.39 -20.06 -5.13
C ALA A 109 -9.28 -18.83 -4.83
N LEU A 110 -9.69 -18.66 -3.56
CA LEU A 110 -10.58 -17.59 -3.12
C LEU A 110 -9.83 -16.33 -2.67
N GLN A 111 -8.58 -16.47 -2.22
CA GLN A 111 -7.71 -15.34 -1.86
C GLN A 111 -7.62 -14.33 -3.02
N ARG A 112 -7.44 -14.83 -4.26
CA ARG A 112 -7.40 -14.00 -5.47
C ARG A 112 -8.61 -13.07 -5.59
N ARG A 113 -9.81 -13.59 -5.29
CA ARG A 113 -11.04 -12.81 -5.38
C ARG A 113 -11.05 -11.70 -4.34
N VAL A 114 -10.72 -12.02 -3.09
CA VAL A 114 -10.61 -11.03 -2.02
C VAL A 114 -9.57 -9.97 -2.35
N LEU A 115 -8.40 -10.35 -2.89
CA LEU A 115 -7.36 -9.42 -3.32
C LEU A 115 -7.83 -8.45 -4.40
N VAL A 116 -8.63 -8.91 -5.37
CA VAL A 116 -9.16 -8.04 -6.43
C VAL A 116 -10.13 -7.01 -5.87
N TYR A 117 -11.10 -7.43 -5.08
CA TYR A 117 -12.05 -6.49 -4.46
C TYR A 117 -11.36 -5.60 -3.43
N GLY A 118 -10.37 -6.15 -2.71
CA GLY A 118 -9.51 -5.45 -1.76
C GLY A 118 -8.73 -4.30 -2.40
N VAL A 119 -8.12 -4.53 -3.57
CA VAL A 119 -7.43 -3.48 -4.32
C VAL A 119 -8.42 -2.42 -4.82
N LEU A 120 -9.59 -2.82 -5.32
CA LEU A 120 -10.59 -1.86 -5.80
C LEU A 120 -11.14 -0.98 -4.66
N GLY A 121 -11.43 -1.57 -3.49
CA GLY A 121 -11.88 -0.82 -2.32
C GLY A 121 -10.78 0.10 -1.78
N ALA A 122 -9.54 -0.39 -1.67
CA ALA A 122 -8.38 0.41 -1.28
C ALA A 122 -8.21 1.64 -2.19
N ILE A 123 -8.32 1.48 -3.52
CA ILE A 123 -8.24 2.59 -4.48
C ILE A 123 -9.32 3.65 -4.17
N VAL A 124 -10.57 3.24 -3.94
CA VAL A 124 -11.67 4.16 -3.65
C VAL A 124 -11.46 4.86 -2.31
N LEU A 125 -11.19 4.10 -1.25
CA LEU A 125 -11.01 4.63 0.10
C LEU A 125 -9.82 5.58 0.17
N ARG A 126 -8.70 5.24 -0.46
CA ARG A 126 -7.52 6.13 -0.51
C ARG A 126 -7.78 7.35 -1.35
N THR A 127 -8.49 7.25 -2.46
CA THR A 127 -8.89 8.43 -3.23
C THR A 127 -9.68 9.39 -2.35
N ILE A 128 -10.65 8.90 -1.59
CA ILE A 128 -11.44 9.70 -0.64
C ILE A 128 -10.54 10.31 0.44
N MET A 129 -9.67 9.52 1.08
CA MET A 129 -8.79 9.99 2.15
C MET A 129 -7.76 11.00 1.66
N ILE A 130 -7.20 10.83 0.46
CA ILE A 130 -6.23 11.75 -0.14
C ILE A 130 -6.90 13.09 -0.45
N PHE A 131 -8.09 13.09 -1.07
CA PHE A 131 -8.81 14.34 -1.31
C PHE A 131 -9.22 15.02 -0.01
N THR A 132 -9.70 14.24 0.98
CA THR A 132 -10.05 14.76 2.30
C THR A 132 -8.81 15.35 3.00
N GLY A 133 -7.67 14.66 2.98
CA GLY A 133 -6.42 15.13 3.57
C GLY A 133 -5.87 16.35 2.87
N SER A 134 -5.91 16.40 1.53
CA SER A 134 -5.50 17.56 0.75
C SER A 134 -6.37 18.78 1.04
N TRP A 135 -7.69 18.58 1.13
CA TRP A 135 -8.61 19.64 1.56
C TRP A 135 -8.30 20.11 2.99
N LEU A 136 -8.04 19.19 3.91
CA LEU A 136 -7.77 19.52 5.30
C LEU A 136 -6.45 20.31 5.46
N ILE A 137 -5.40 19.91 4.75
CA ILE A 137 -4.11 20.65 4.70
C ILE A 137 -4.32 22.03 4.10
N SER A 138 -5.17 22.18 3.08
CA SER A 138 -5.44 23.49 2.46
C SER A 138 -6.09 24.50 3.41
N GLN A 139 -6.76 24.03 4.46
CA GLN A 139 -7.43 24.87 5.45
C GLN A 139 -6.61 25.03 6.73
N PHE A 140 -5.76 24.05 7.05
CA PHE A 140 -5.06 23.96 8.33
C PHE A 140 -3.60 23.57 8.14
N ASP A 141 -2.71 24.55 7.92
CA ASP A 141 -1.28 24.30 7.74
C ASP A 141 -0.65 23.59 8.95
N TRP A 142 -1.15 23.87 10.16
CA TRP A 142 -0.68 23.26 11.40
C TRP A 142 -0.93 21.74 11.47
N ILE A 143 -1.79 21.19 10.60
CA ILE A 143 -2.08 19.76 10.60
C ILE A 143 -0.87 18.91 10.23
N LEU A 144 0.08 19.46 9.46
CA LEU A 144 1.32 18.78 9.13
C LEU A 144 2.14 18.44 10.39
N TYR A 145 2.03 19.24 11.45
CA TYR A 145 2.65 18.94 12.75
C TYR A 145 1.97 17.78 13.47
N ILE A 146 0.64 17.70 13.42
CA ILE A 146 -0.08 16.54 13.98
C ILE A 146 0.34 15.28 13.24
N PHE A 147 0.35 15.34 11.92
CA PHE A 147 0.79 14.26 11.04
C PHE A 147 2.24 13.85 11.33
N GLY A 148 3.15 14.80 11.50
CA GLY A 148 4.53 14.53 11.86
C GLY A 148 4.68 13.87 13.23
N ALA A 149 3.97 14.37 14.25
CA ALA A 149 3.97 13.79 15.59
C ALA A 149 3.37 12.38 15.61
N PHE A 150 2.28 12.17 14.86
CA PHE A 150 1.64 10.88 14.68
C PHE A 150 2.61 9.87 14.05
N LEU A 151 3.26 10.23 12.94
CA LEU A 151 4.25 9.37 12.27
C LEU A 151 5.45 9.03 13.15
N LEU A 152 5.94 9.99 13.93
CA LEU A 152 7.04 9.77 14.86
C LEU A 152 6.61 8.77 15.94
N PHE A 153 5.40 8.95 16.48
CA PHE A 153 4.82 8.02 17.45
C PHE A 153 4.64 6.61 16.88
N THR A 154 4.03 6.47 15.69
CA THR A 154 3.78 5.15 15.08
C THR A 154 5.09 4.47 14.69
N GLY A 155 6.05 5.20 14.11
CA GLY A 155 7.38 4.68 13.79
C GLY A 155 8.13 4.18 15.03
N VAL A 156 8.19 4.96 16.11
CA VAL A 156 8.85 4.56 17.37
C VAL A 156 8.14 3.36 18.00
N LYS A 157 6.79 3.40 18.07
CA LYS A 157 6.00 2.29 18.59
C LYS A 157 6.25 1.00 17.82
N MET A 158 6.33 1.07 16.49
CA MET A 158 6.59 -0.08 15.63
C MET A 158 8.00 -0.66 15.83
N ALA A 159 9.01 0.17 16.09
CA ALA A 159 10.36 -0.29 16.41
C ALA A 159 10.46 -0.96 17.79
N LEU A 160 9.68 -0.50 18.77
CA LEU A 160 9.71 -0.96 20.16
C LEU A 160 8.71 -2.09 20.45
N ALA A 161 7.70 -2.27 19.59
CA ALA A 161 6.73 -3.35 19.70
C ALA A 161 7.46 -4.69 19.63
N HIS A 162 7.42 -5.42 20.75
CA HIS A 162 7.80 -6.83 20.76
C HIS A 162 6.71 -7.62 20.02
N GLU A 163 7.10 -8.71 19.35
CA GLU A 163 6.17 -9.58 18.62
C GLU A 163 5.25 -10.28 19.60
N ASP A 164 4.22 -9.57 20.08
CA ASP A 164 3.09 -10.23 20.70
C ASP A 164 2.32 -10.92 19.57
N GLU A 165 2.48 -12.24 19.51
CA GLU A 165 1.70 -13.20 18.71
C GLU A 165 0.20 -13.21 19.10
N SER A 166 -0.39 -12.05 19.40
CA SER A 166 -1.83 -11.92 19.58
C SER A 166 -2.48 -11.99 18.20
N GLY A 167 -2.88 -13.21 17.84
CA GLY A 167 -3.65 -13.49 16.64
C GLY A 167 -4.80 -12.48 16.50
N ILE A 168 -4.90 -11.85 15.33
CA ILE A 168 -5.90 -10.82 14.97
C ILE A 168 -7.34 -11.25 15.34
N GLY A 169 -7.57 -12.55 15.48
CA GLY A 169 -8.82 -13.19 15.88
C GLY A 169 -9.46 -12.74 17.18
N ASP A 170 -8.69 -12.33 18.19
CA ASP A 170 -9.24 -11.95 19.49
C ASP A 170 -9.55 -10.44 19.61
N LYS A 171 -9.40 -9.70 18.50
CA LYS A 171 -9.64 -8.25 18.52
C LYS A 171 -11.15 -7.96 18.66
N PRO A 172 -11.54 -6.99 19.50
CA PRO A 172 -12.93 -6.57 19.72
C PRO A 172 -13.70 -6.30 18.42
N LEU A 173 -12.99 -5.83 17.39
CA LEU A 173 -13.51 -5.54 16.06
C LEU A 173 -14.10 -6.77 15.36
N VAL A 174 -13.42 -7.92 15.43
CA VAL A 174 -13.92 -9.17 14.80
C VAL A 174 -15.19 -9.62 15.51
N ARG A 175 -15.20 -9.58 16.85
CA ARG A 175 -16.37 -9.94 17.66
C ARG A 175 -17.56 -9.02 17.40
N TRP A 176 -17.31 -7.72 17.26
CA TRP A 176 -18.34 -6.74 16.92
C TRP A 176 -18.93 -7.00 15.53
N LEU A 177 -18.09 -7.22 14.52
CA LEU A 177 -18.54 -7.57 13.16
C LEU A 177 -19.34 -8.88 13.14
N ARG A 178 -18.91 -9.91 13.88
CA ARG A 178 -19.66 -11.17 14.02
C ARG A 178 -21.02 -10.98 14.68
N GLY A 179 -21.14 -10.03 15.62
CA GLY A 179 -22.40 -9.71 16.28
C GLY A 179 -23.37 -8.88 15.43
N HIS A 180 -22.84 -8.05 14.51
CA HIS A 180 -23.65 -7.13 13.70
C HIS A 180 -24.01 -7.70 12.31
N LEU A 181 -23.21 -8.65 11.79
CA LEU A 181 -23.47 -9.30 10.51
C LEU A 181 -24.07 -10.70 10.70
N ARG A 182 -25.14 -10.99 9.97
CA ARG A 182 -25.68 -12.36 9.86
C ARG A 182 -24.70 -13.20 9.05
N MET A 183 -23.91 -14.05 9.71
CA MET A 183 -22.86 -14.84 9.04
C MET A 183 -23.15 -16.33 8.98
N THR A 184 -22.59 -16.98 7.97
CA THR A 184 -22.50 -18.44 7.89
C THR A 184 -21.23 -18.96 8.57
N ASP A 185 -21.29 -20.14 9.18
CA ASP A 185 -20.13 -20.76 9.85
C ASP A 185 -19.10 -21.34 8.87
N THR A 186 -19.53 -21.64 7.64
CA THR A 186 -18.70 -22.25 6.60
C THR A 186 -18.55 -21.34 5.38
N ILE A 187 -17.42 -21.48 4.69
CA ILE A 187 -17.19 -20.88 3.37
C ILE A 187 -17.99 -21.70 2.35
N ASP A 188 -19.21 -21.27 2.04
CA ASP A 188 -20.04 -21.84 0.98
C ASP A 188 -19.65 -21.21 -0.37
N ASN A 189 -18.85 -21.92 -1.18
CA ASN A 189 -18.43 -21.51 -2.53
C ASN A 189 -17.67 -20.17 -2.59
N GLU A 190 -17.61 -19.55 -3.78
CA GLU A 190 -16.92 -18.28 -4.04
C GLU A 190 -17.75 -17.02 -3.70
N HIS A 191 -18.97 -17.16 -3.18
CA HIS A 191 -19.89 -16.04 -3.00
C HIS A 191 -19.63 -15.31 -1.68
N PHE A 192 -19.63 -13.96 -1.72
CA PHE A 192 -19.55 -13.12 -0.52
C PHE A 192 -20.84 -13.12 0.30
N PHE A 193 -21.97 -13.39 -0.36
CA PHE A 193 -23.28 -13.48 0.26
C PHE A 193 -23.99 -14.74 -0.20
N VAL A 194 -24.66 -15.40 0.74
CA VAL A 194 -25.48 -16.58 0.47
C VAL A 194 -26.87 -16.33 1.03
N ARG A 195 -27.90 -16.65 0.25
CA ARG A 195 -29.29 -16.61 0.75
C ARG A 195 -29.62 -17.95 1.39
N LYS A 196 -29.92 -17.95 2.69
CA LYS A 196 -30.47 -19.11 3.41
C LYS A 196 -31.84 -18.71 3.97
N ASN A 197 -32.88 -19.50 3.68
CA ASN A 197 -34.25 -19.29 4.16
C ASN A 197 -34.81 -17.87 3.87
N GLY A 198 -34.55 -17.34 2.67
CA GLY A 198 -35.03 -16.01 2.25
C GLY A 198 -34.24 -14.82 2.84
N LEU A 199 -33.29 -15.07 3.74
CA LEU A 199 -32.45 -14.05 4.37
C LEU A 199 -31.04 -14.07 3.78
N LEU A 200 -30.43 -12.88 3.63
CA LEU A 200 -29.06 -12.73 3.15
C LEU A 200 -28.08 -12.93 4.32
N TYR A 201 -27.14 -13.85 4.15
CA TYR A 201 -26.03 -14.10 5.08
C TYR A 201 -24.71 -13.72 4.41
N ALA A 202 -23.83 -13.06 5.15
CA ALA A 202 -22.46 -12.80 4.75
C ALA A 202 -21.59 -14.05 5.01
N THR A 203 -20.75 -14.41 4.05
CA THR A 203 -19.80 -15.53 4.22
C THR A 203 -18.53 -15.04 4.93
N PRO A 204 -17.70 -15.96 5.47
CA PRO A 204 -16.40 -15.58 6.04
C PRO A 204 -15.50 -14.82 5.05
N LEU A 205 -15.66 -15.02 3.74
CA LEU A 205 -14.94 -14.25 2.72
C LEU A 205 -15.28 -12.75 2.75
N MET A 206 -16.53 -12.39 3.03
CA MET A 206 -16.94 -10.99 3.15
C MET A 206 -16.33 -10.35 4.39
N LEU A 207 -16.28 -11.09 5.51
CA LEU A 207 -15.62 -10.62 6.72
C LEU A 207 -14.13 -10.39 6.47
N VAL A 208 -13.45 -11.31 5.78
CA VAL A 208 -12.04 -11.15 5.41
C VAL A 208 -11.84 -9.93 4.53
N LEU A 209 -12.70 -9.72 3.53
CA LEU A 209 -12.66 -8.53 2.68
C LEU A 209 -12.81 -7.24 3.50
N ILE A 210 -13.79 -7.18 4.42
CA ILE A 210 -13.98 -6.02 5.30
C ILE A 210 -12.73 -5.77 6.16
N LEU A 211 -12.12 -6.82 6.73
CA LEU A 211 -10.92 -6.68 7.55
C LEU A 211 -9.70 -6.24 6.73
N VAL A 212 -9.62 -6.65 5.46
CA VAL A 212 -8.61 -6.19 4.50
C VAL A 212 -8.79 -4.70 4.19
N GLU A 213 -10.02 -4.25 3.94
CA GLU A 213 -10.30 -2.82 3.68
C GLU A 213 -10.04 -1.98 4.93
N LEU A 214 -10.45 -2.45 6.10
CA LEU A 214 -10.22 -1.75 7.37
C LEU A 214 -8.72 -1.66 7.68
N SER A 215 -7.94 -2.71 7.41
CA SER A 215 -6.50 -2.66 7.61
C SER A 215 -5.84 -1.69 6.63
N ASP A 216 -6.26 -1.64 5.36
CA ASP A 216 -5.73 -0.65 4.41
C ASP A 216 -6.04 0.79 4.85
N VAL A 217 -7.25 1.06 5.36
CA VAL A 217 -7.58 2.37 5.95
C VAL A 217 -6.66 2.68 7.13
N ILE A 218 -6.44 1.73 8.04
CA ILE A 218 -5.53 1.91 9.18
C ILE A 218 -4.11 2.24 8.69
N PHE A 219 -3.60 1.51 7.69
CA PHE A 219 -2.28 1.77 7.11
C PHE A 219 -2.19 3.10 6.36
N ALA A 220 -3.27 3.52 5.71
CA ALA A 220 -3.35 4.80 5.04
C ALA A 220 -3.26 5.98 6.03
N VAL A 221 -3.62 5.78 7.31
CA VAL A 221 -3.40 6.80 8.35
C VAL A 221 -1.92 7.12 8.54
N ASP A 222 -1.02 6.16 8.35
CA ASP A 222 0.43 6.41 8.34
C ASP A 222 0.90 6.87 6.96
N SER A 223 0.48 6.20 5.89
CA SER A 223 1.06 6.42 4.56
C SER A 223 0.66 7.75 3.90
N ILE A 224 -0.57 8.24 4.15
CA ILE A 224 -1.07 9.48 3.56
C ILE A 224 -0.37 10.73 4.14
N PRO A 225 -0.25 10.89 5.47
CA PRO A 225 0.61 11.92 6.05
C PRO A 225 2.04 11.90 5.51
N ALA A 226 2.61 10.71 5.37
CA ALA A 226 3.99 10.56 4.93
C ALA A 226 4.23 11.08 3.51
N ILE A 227 3.28 10.86 2.60
CA ILE A 227 3.38 11.39 1.24
C ILE A 227 3.07 12.90 1.17
N PHE A 228 2.19 13.41 2.03
CA PHE A 228 1.98 14.87 2.15
C PHE A 228 3.22 15.62 2.63
N ALA A 229 4.13 14.96 3.34
CA ALA A 229 5.46 15.50 3.67
C ALA A 229 6.40 15.64 2.46
N VAL A 230 6.09 14.99 1.35
CA VAL A 230 6.85 15.05 0.10
C VAL A 230 6.25 16.07 -0.84
N THR A 231 4.93 16.03 -1.00
CA THR A 231 4.20 16.93 -1.89
C THR A 231 2.78 17.15 -1.39
N THR A 232 2.29 18.36 -1.52
CA THR A 232 0.90 18.73 -1.23
C THR A 232 0.03 18.71 -2.48
N ASP A 233 0.58 18.35 -3.64
CA ASP A 233 -0.20 18.24 -4.88
C ASP A 233 -1.04 16.96 -4.89
N PRO A 234 -2.39 17.06 -4.79
CA PRO A 234 -3.26 15.89 -4.74
C PRO A 234 -3.14 14.99 -5.98
N PHE A 235 -2.78 15.55 -7.14
CA PHE A 235 -2.57 14.74 -8.34
C PHE A 235 -1.39 13.79 -8.16
N ILE A 236 -0.27 14.29 -7.65
CA ILE A 236 0.94 13.47 -7.47
C ILE A 236 0.77 12.48 -6.32
N VAL A 237 0.16 12.93 -5.22
CA VAL A 237 -0.20 12.06 -4.10
C VAL A 237 -1.06 10.91 -4.59
N LEU A 238 -2.15 11.18 -5.34
CA LEU A 238 -3.03 10.13 -5.83
C LEU A 238 -2.34 9.22 -6.85
N THR A 239 -1.71 9.80 -7.88
CA THR A 239 -1.13 9.00 -8.97
C THR A 239 -0.07 8.03 -8.47
N SER A 240 0.89 8.52 -7.67
CA SER A 240 1.93 7.66 -7.10
C SER A 240 1.38 6.56 -6.19
N ASN A 241 0.32 6.87 -5.42
CA ASN A 241 -0.34 5.92 -4.54
C ASN A 241 -1.05 4.80 -5.32
N LEU A 242 -1.85 5.16 -6.33
CA LEU A 242 -2.54 4.18 -7.16
C LEU A 242 -1.56 3.30 -7.95
N PHE A 243 -0.48 3.88 -8.50
CA PHE A 243 0.56 3.10 -9.17
C PHE A 243 1.25 2.10 -8.24
N ALA A 244 1.46 2.45 -6.97
CA ALA A 244 2.03 1.53 -5.98
C ALA A 244 1.09 0.35 -5.68
N ILE A 245 -0.22 0.64 -5.60
CA ILE A 245 -1.29 -0.32 -5.23
C ILE A 245 -1.66 -1.28 -6.35
N LEU A 246 -1.68 -0.82 -7.61
CA LEU A 246 -2.09 -1.66 -8.76
C LEU A 246 -1.22 -2.92 -8.93
N GLY A 247 0.01 -2.93 -8.38
CA GLY A 247 0.89 -4.10 -8.34
C GLY A 247 0.75 -5.01 -7.10
N LEU A 248 -0.17 -4.73 -6.18
CA LEU A 248 -0.28 -5.41 -4.89
C LEU A 248 -0.55 -6.91 -5.02
N ARG A 249 -1.43 -7.33 -5.94
CA ARG A 249 -1.71 -8.77 -6.10
C ARG A 249 -0.45 -9.54 -6.51
N ALA A 250 0.36 -8.97 -7.41
CA ALA A 250 1.60 -9.61 -7.81
C ALA A 250 2.60 -9.69 -6.66
N MET A 251 2.66 -8.63 -5.86
CA MET A 251 3.49 -8.56 -4.67
C MET A 251 3.04 -9.55 -3.59
N TYR A 252 1.72 -9.72 -3.39
CA TYR A 252 1.16 -10.72 -2.49
C TYR A 252 1.68 -12.12 -2.79
N PHE A 253 1.57 -12.59 -4.03
CA PHE A 253 2.03 -13.93 -4.39
C PHE A 253 3.56 -14.05 -4.38
N LEU A 254 4.29 -12.97 -4.62
CA LEU A 254 5.75 -12.95 -4.49
C LEU A 254 6.19 -13.09 -3.03
N LEU A 255 5.49 -12.41 -2.12
CA LEU A 255 5.80 -12.40 -0.69
C LEU A 255 5.22 -13.61 0.04
N ALA A 256 4.09 -14.17 -0.38
CA ALA A 256 3.48 -15.34 0.26
C ALA A 256 4.46 -16.53 0.36
N GLY A 257 5.32 -16.72 -0.64
CA GLY A 257 6.34 -17.78 -0.63
C GLY A 257 7.62 -17.46 0.15
N VAL A 258 7.76 -16.22 0.64
CA VAL A 258 8.98 -15.71 1.29
C VAL A 258 8.62 -15.01 2.61
N ALA A 259 7.36 -15.05 3.05
CA ALA A 259 6.83 -14.24 4.14
C ALA A 259 7.58 -14.46 5.47
N GLU A 260 7.95 -15.71 5.76
CA GLU A 260 8.73 -16.09 6.95
C GLU A 260 10.16 -15.51 6.96
N ARG A 261 10.65 -15.07 5.79
CA ARG A 261 12.01 -14.53 5.59
C ARG A 261 12.06 -13.00 5.67
N PHE A 262 11.01 -12.30 6.08
CA PHE A 262 10.96 -10.83 5.99
C PHE A 262 10.68 -10.13 7.33
N SER A 263 10.96 -10.77 8.46
CA SER A 263 10.74 -10.23 9.81
C SER A 263 11.42 -8.88 10.09
N MET A 264 12.49 -8.54 9.36
CA MET A 264 13.23 -7.29 9.54
C MET A 264 12.64 -6.07 8.82
N LEU A 265 11.64 -6.23 7.93
CA LEU A 265 11.07 -5.12 7.17
C LEU A 265 10.39 -4.06 8.04
N LYS A 266 9.74 -4.49 9.13
CA LYS A 266 9.11 -3.59 10.11
C LYS A 266 10.07 -2.53 10.65
N TYR A 267 11.35 -2.89 10.85
CA TYR A 267 12.35 -1.93 11.34
C TYR A 267 12.76 -0.92 10.29
N GLY A 268 12.90 -1.35 9.02
CA GLY A 268 13.18 -0.44 7.90
C GLY A 268 12.07 0.59 7.75
N LEU A 269 10.81 0.14 7.81
CA LEU A 269 9.68 1.04 7.74
C LEU A 269 9.62 1.98 8.95
N ALA A 270 9.88 1.49 10.16
CA ALA A 270 9.86 2.32 11.36
C ALA A 270 10.83 3.50 11.25
N VAL A 271 12.04 3.25 10.72
CA VAL A 271 13.03 4.30 10.46
C VAL A 271 12.53 5.29 9.41
N ILE A 272 11.87 4.83 8.35
CA ILE A 272 11.27 5.71 7.33
C ILE A 272 10.20 6.60 7.95
N LEU A 273 9.28 6.06 8.74
CA LEU A 273 8.20 6.82 9.39
C LEU A 273 8.76 7.85 10.38
N VAL A 274 9.75 7.48 11.20
CA VAL A 274 10.42 8.42 12.11
C VAL A 274 11.11 9.54 11.33
N PHE A 275 11.85 9.21 10.27
CA PHE A 275 12.52 10.21 9.43
C PHE A 275 11.52 11.19 8.81
N ILE A 276 10.43 10.69 8.23
CA ILE A 276 9.40 11.52 7.61
C ILE A 276 8.66 12.35 8.67
N GLY A 277 8.35 11.76 9.84
CA GLY A 277 7.74 12.47 10.95
C GLY A 277 8.59 13.65 11.44
N ILE A 278 9.91 13.43 11.62
CA ILE A 278 10.86 14.49 11.94
C ILE A 278 10.86 15.57 10.85
N LYS A 279 10.93 15.17 9.57
CA LYS A 279 10.90 16.10 8.44
C LYS A 279 9.66 17.01 8.48
N MET A 280 8.49 16.45 8.78
CA MET A 280 7.24 17.23 8.90
C MET A 280 7.28 18.20 10.09
N LEU A 281 7.80 17.77 11.23
CA LEU A 281 7.88 18.60 12.44
C LEU A 281 8.87 19.77 12.32
N ILE A 282 9.86 19.67 11.44
CA ILE A 282 10.84 20.75 11.22
C ILE A 282 10.53 21.58 9.98
N VAL A 283 9.37 21.41 9.35
CA VAL A 283 9.07 21.99 8.03
C VAL A 283 9.26 23.51 8.01
N ASP A 284 8.83 24.24 9.05
CA ASP A 284 8.97 25.71 9.10
C ASP A 284 10.39 26.19 9.43
N PHE A 285 11.26 25.33 9.97
CA PHE A 285 12.64 25.67 10.34
C PHE A 285 13.65 25.27 9.26
N TYR A 286 13.43 24.12 8.60
CA TYR A 286 14.35 23.58 7.61
C TYR A 286 13.62 22.72 6.58
N HIS A 287 13.65 23.16 5.33
CA HIS A 287 13.07 22.41 4.22
C HIS A 287 14.08 21.37 3.69
N ILE A 288 13.90 20.10 4.06
CA ILE A 288 14.70 19.00 3.51
C ILE A 288 14.33 18.80 2.02
N PRO A 289 15.30 18.91 1.08
CA PRO A 289 15.03 18.69 -0.34
C PRO A 289 14.46 17.31 -0.63
N ILE A 290 13.53 17.21 -1.58
CA ILE A 290 12.88 15.95 -1.97
C ILE A 290 13.91 14.92 -2.42
N ALA A 291 14.95 15.33 -3.15
CA ALA A 291 16.04 14.44 -3.58
C ALA A 291 16.78 13.79 -2.39
N VAL A 292 16.99 14.52 -1.29
CA VAL A 292 17.60 13.97 -0.07
C VAL A 292 16.63 12.99 0.59
N SER A 293 15.34 13.34 0.67
CA SER A 293 14.31 12.42 1.20
C SER A 293 14.25 11.12 0.39
N LEU A 294 14.27 11.21 -0.94
CA LEU A 294 14.30 10.08 -1.85
C LEU A 294 15.53 9.20 -1.59
N GLY A 295 16.72 9.81 -1.50
CA GLY A 295 17.97 9.09 -1.24
C GLY A 295 17.99 8.38 0.11
N VAL A 296 17.48 9.04 1.16
CA VAL A 296 17.37 8.45 2.51
C VAL A 296 16.39 7.28 2.52
N VAL A 297 15.18 7.47 1.99
CA VAL A 297 14.16 6.40 1.92
C VAL A 297 14.69 5.21 1.12
N PHE A 298 15.24 5.46 -0.08
CA PHE A 298 15.82 4.40 -0.91
C PHE A 298 16.98 3.69 -0.21
N GLY A 299 17.88 4.44 0.44
CA GLY A 299 18.99 3.90 1.20
C GLY A 299 18.54 2.99 2.35
N ILE A 300 17.54 3.42 3.12
CA ILE A 300 16.96 2.61 4.21
C ILE A 300 16.40 1.30 3.64
N LEU A 301 15.59 1.37 2.58
CA LEU A 301 15.01 0.17 1.96
C LEU A 301 16.07 -0.82 1.49
N VAL A 302 17.08 -0.34 0.75
CA VAL A 302 18.18 -1.17 0.27
C VAL A 302 18.94 -1.80 1.43
N MET A 303 19.26 -1.03 2.48
CA MET A 303 19.93 -1.56 3.67
C MET A 303 19.08 -2.63 4.37
N THR A 304 17.78 -2.38 4.55
CA THR A 304 16.87 -3.35 5.16
C THR A 304 16.80 -4.64 4.35
N PHE A 305 16.71 -4.56 3.02
CA PHE A 305 16.73 -5.74 2.16
C PHE A 305 18.05 -6.52 2.27
N ILE A 306 19.21 -5.83 2.29
CA ILE A 306 20.52 -6.47 2.42
C ILE A 306 20.67 -7.15 3.78
N ILE A 307 20.30 -6.46 4.87
CA ILE A 307 20.35 -7.01 6.23
C ILE A 307 19.47 -8.25 6.31
N ASN A 308 18.24 -8.16 5.79
CA ASN A 308 17.30 -9.26 5.81
C ASN A 308 17.82 -10.47 5.00
N ALA A 309 18.37 -10.25 3.80
CA ALA A 309 18.99 -11.31 3.01
C ALA A 309 20.15 -11.98 3.76
N ARG A 310 20.98 -11.19 4.47
CA ARG A 310 22.12 -11.70 5.25
C ARG A 310 21.67 -12.51 6.47
N VAL A 311 20.64 -12.06 7.17
CA VAL A 311 20.06 -12.77 8.33
C VAL A 311 19.49 -14.11 7.89
N ASN A 312 18.70 -14.13 6.81
CA ASN A 312 18.16 -15.38 6.27
C ASN A 312 19.24 -16.35 5.80
N TYR A 313 20.26 -15.86 5.10
CA TYR A 313 21.37 -16.71 4.65
C TYR A 313 22.10 -17.38 5.84
N ARG A 314 22.25 -16.67 6.97
CA ARG A 314 22.84 -17.24 8.19
C ARG A 314 21.94 -18.29 8.83
N HIS A 315 20.63 -18.05 8.89
CA HIS A 315 19.67 -19.03 9.41
C HIS A 315 19.57 -20.28 8.55
N ASP A 316 19.61 -20.15 7.22
CA ASP A 316 19.62 -21.30 6.30
C ASP A 316 20.92 -22.13 6.45
N LYS A 317 22.07 -21.47 6.64
CA LYS A 317 23.34 -22.16 6.86
C LYS A 317 23.37 -22.93 8.19
N GLN A 318 22.76 -22.39 9.24
CA GLN A 318 22.68 -23.04 10.55
C GLN A 318 21.66 -24.19 10.62
N ARG A 319 20.68 -24.25 9.71
CA ARG A 319 19.72 -25.37 9.60
C ARG A 319 20.21 -26.51 8.70
N GLY A 320 21.29 -26.29 7.94
CA GLY A 320 21.90 -27.27 7.04
C GLY A 320 23.16 -27.96 7.58
N GLU A 321 23.60 -27.60 8.79
CA GLU A 321 24.62 -28.29 9.60
C GLU A 321 23.92 -29.13 10.68
#